data_AF-A0AAJ2JWU1-F1
#
_entry.id   AF-A0AAJ2JWU1-F1
#
_cell.length_a   1.000
_cell.length_b   1.000
_cell.length_c   1.000
_cell.angle_alpha   90.00
_cell.angle_beta   90.00
_cell.angle_gamma   90.00
#
_symmetry.space_group_name_H-M   'P 1'
#
loop_
_entity.id
_entity.type
_entity.pdbx_description
1 polymer ?
#
loop_
_entity_poly.entity_id
_entity_poly.type
_entity_poly.pdbx_seq_one_letter_code
_entity_poly.pdbx_strand_id
1 'polypeptide(L)'
;MSVNAESSVITNDNEENNELNTDLIGLDFVDLKIQKLMGEKIADQKLTNALRFLFGIITVVGILIIFHVIDTFLYIGIILVIIGGGIFGASFSDTKQSKFDTEIRALELQKQRLEKKSTNNNTSRYFDSLVSINLRNLEEYYDLVKLSNKKSFYSSLVMSFFGILIISGALTVSYFSSEFKDITYIVTAAGILVEVISGLMFFLYSRTVLQLKSYHDSLIDVQNVLLSFKLIEDTKDEQMRSEVMKQMIENLIKRK
;
A
#
# COMPACT_ATOMS: atom_id res chain seq x y z
N MET A 1 -35.46 -74.22 -33.63
CA MET A 1 -35.64 -73.58 -32.32
C MET A 1 -34.24 -73.19 -31.84
N SER A 2 -33.80 -71.98 -32.21
CA SER A 2 -33.86 -70.72 -31.42
C SER A 2 -32.65 -70.61 -30.47
N VAL A 3 -31.66 -69.76 -30.78
CA VAL A 3 -31.37 -68.44 -30.13
C VAL A 3 -30.61 -68.68 -28.79
N ASN A 4 -29.47 -68.09 -28.42
CA ASN A 4 -28.94 -66.74 -28.65
C ASN A 4 -27.42 -66.67 -28.37
N ALA A 5 -26.82 -65.58 -28.82
CA ALA A 5 -25.49 -65.07 -28.47
C ALA A 5 -25.42 -64.53 -27.02
N GLU A 6 -24.23 -64.49 -26.41
CA GLU A 6 -23.69 -63.26 -25.81
C GLU A 6 -22.20 -63.38 -25.44
N SER A 7 -21.47 -62.35 -25.85
CA SER A 7 -20.07 -62.04 -25.56
C SER A 7 -20.05 -60.84 -24.61
N SER A 8 -18.99 -60.76 -23.80
CA SER A 8 -18.39 -59.57 -23.17
C SER A 8 -19.22 -58.77 -22.16
N VAL A 9 -18.61 -58.49 -21.00
CA VAL A 9 -18.27 -57.15 -20.49
C VAL A 9 -17.75 -57.33 -19.06
N ILE A 10 -16.44 -57.22 -18.89
CA ILE A 10 -15.78 -56.86 -17.63
C ILE A 10 -14.77 -55.78 -18.01
N THR A 11 -14.65 -54.77 -17.16
CA THR A 11 -13.73 -53.61 -17.14
C THR A 11 -14.33 -52.28 -17.60
N ASN A 12 -14.98 -51.54 -16.67
CA ASN A 12 -14.87 -50.06 -16.67
C ASN A 12 -15.22 -49.30 -15.36
N ASP A 13 -15.09 -49.89 -14.15
CA ASP A 13 -15.52 -49.19 -12.91
C ASP A 13 -14.38 -48.64 -12.04
N ASN A 14 -13.11 -48.77 -12.46
CA ASN A 14 -11.95 -48.44 -11.62
C ASN A 14 -11.26 -47.09 -11.92
N GLU A 15 -11.58 -46.40 -13.01
CA GLU A 15 -10.99 -45.08 -13.32
C GLU A 15 -11.79 -43.91 -12.73
N GLU A 16 -13.12 -44.00 -12.69
CA GLU A 16 -13.99 -42.92 -12.19
C GLU A 16 -13.86 -42.71 -10.66
N ASN A 17 -13.51 -43.77 -9.92
CA ASN A 17 -13.31 -43.71 -8.47
C ASN A 17 -11.98 -43.08 -8.04
N ASN A 18 -11.02 -42.93 -8.97
CA ASN A 18 -9.70 -42.37 -8.65
C ASN A 18 -9.65 -40.85 -8.89
N GLU A 19 -10.38 -40.34 -9.91
CA GLU A 19 -10.49 -38.89 -10.17
C GLU A 19 -11.31 -38.17 -9.09
N LEU A 20 -12.40 -38.78 -8.60
CA LEU A 20 -13.22 -38.22 -7.53
C LEU A 20 -12.43 -38.03 -6.22
N ASN A 21 -11.47 -38.92 -5.95
CA ASN A 21 -10.69 -38.94 -4.72
C ASN A 21 -9.55 -37.90 -4.73
N THR A 22 -8.98 -37.58 -5.89
CA THR A 22 -7.97 -36.52 -6.05
C THR A 22 -8.54 -35.11 -5.89
N ASP A 23 -9.78 -34.86 -6.34
CA ASP A 23 -10.44 -33.55 -6.17
C ASP A 23 -10.84 -33.29 -4.72
N LEU A 24 -11.27 -34.34 -3.98
CA LEU A 24 -11.58 -34.26 -2.55
C LEU A 24 -10.35 -33.90 -1.69
N ILE A 25 -9.18 -34.46 -2.00
CA ILE A 25 -7.92 -34.17 -1.29
C ILE A 25 -7.42 -32.74 -1.60
N GLY A 26 -7.65 -32.25 -2.83
CA GLY A 26 -7.30 -30.89 -3.24
C GLY A 26 -8.16 -29.82 -2.56
N LEU A 27 -9.45 -30.07 -2.40
CA LEU A 27 -10.40 -29.19 -1.70
C LEU A 27 -10.07 -29.08 -0.20
N ASP A 28 -9.76 -30.19 0.45
CA ASP A 28 -9.43 -30.22 1.89
C ASP A 28 -8.12 -29.46 2.20
N PHE A 29 -7.13 -29.54 1.30
CA PHE A 29 -5.88 -28.79 1.42
C PHE A 29 -6.07 -27.28 1.22
N VAL A 30 -6.94 -26.88 0.30
CA VAL A 30 -7.30 -25.48 0.07
C VAL A 30 -8.07 -24.92 1.27
N ASP A 31 -8.99 -25.68 1.85
CA ASP A 31 -9.72 -25.29 3.06
C ASP A 31 -8.81 -25.19 4.28
N LEU A 32 -7.86 -26.10 4.47
CA LEU A 32 -6.81 -26.00 5.51
C LEU A 32 -5.96 -24.74 5.35
N LYS A 33 -5.59 -24.37 4.12
CA LYS A 33 -4.80 -23.16 3.85
C LYS A 33 -5.61 -21.88 4.05
N ILE A 34 -6.89 -21.89 3.65
CA ILE A 34 -7.83 -20.78 3.90
C ILE A 34 -8.09 -20.62 5.41
N GLN A 35 -8.25 -21.71 6.15
CA GLN A 35 -8.44 -21.69 7.59
C GLN A 35 -7.18 -21.20 8.33
N LYS A 36 -5.98 -21.58 7.87
CA LYS A 36 -4.70 -21.08 8.40
C LYS A 36 -4.49 -19.59 8.12
N LEU A 37 -4.76 -19.14 6.89
CA LEU A 37 -4.66 -17.72 6.51
C LEU A 37 -5.72 -16.86 7.21
N MET A 38 -6.94 -17.37 7.41
CA MET A 38 -7.96 -16.68 8.20
C MET A 38 -7.58 -16.63 9.68
N GLY A 39 -6.99 -17.69 10.24
CA GLY A 39 -6.49 -17.72 11.62
C GLY A 39 -5.38 -16.70 11.87
N GLU A 40 -4.42 -16.57 10.96
CA GLU A 40 -3.32 -15.60 11.02
C GLU A 40 -3.84 -14.16 10.92
N LYS A 41 -4.79 -13.91 10.01
CA LYS A 41 -5.44 -12.60 9.87
C LYS A 41 -6.31 -12.22 11.08
N ILE A 42 -6.95 -13.20 11.71
CA ILE A 42 -7.70 -13.02 12.96
C ILE A 42 -6.75 -12.75 14.14
N ALA A 43 -5.56 -13.35 14.17
CA ALA A 43 -4.55 -13.09 15.19
C ALA A 43 -4.01 -11.66 15.10
N ASP A 44 -3.70 -11.16 13.90
CA ASP A 44 -3.27 -9.77 13.68
C ASP A 44 -4.37 -8.76 14.00
N GLN A 45 -5.62 -9.08 13.67
CA GLN A 45 -6.77 -8.24 14.00
C GLN A 45 -7.06 -8.21 15.51
N LYS A 46 -6.86 -9.34 16.21
CA LYS A 46 -6.95 -9.40 17.67
C LYS A 46 -5.81 -8.66 18.34
N LEU A 47 -4.58 -8.76 17.82
CA LEU A 47 -3.41 -8.03 18.32
C LEU A 47 -3.59 -6.51 18.18
N THR A 48 -4.05 -6.05 17.02
CA THR A 48 -4.35 -4.62 16.80
C THR A 48 -5.51 -4.13 17.66
N ASN A 49 -6.57 -4.92 17.83
CA ASN A 49 -7.67 -4.57 18.75
C ASN A 49 -7.25 -4.58 20.22
N ALA A 50 -6.35 -5.48 20.63
CA ALA A 50 -5.77 -5.51 21.97
C ALA A 50 -4.85 -4.31 22.21
N LEU A 51 -4.02 -3.92 21.22
CA LEU A 51 -3.21 -2.71 21.28
C LEU A 51 -4.09 -1.46 21.39
N ARG A 52 -5.20 -1.40 20.63
CA ARG A 52 -6.21 -0.32 20.71
C ARG A 52 -6.87 -0.27 22.10
N PHE A 53 -7.19 -1.41 22.69
CA PHE A 53 -7.72 -1.49 24.06
C PHE A 53 -6.70 -1.03 25.11
N LEU A 54 -5.43 -1.43 24.95
CA LEU A 54 -4.35 -1.08 25.87
C LEU A 54 -4.02 0.42 25.79
N PHE A 55 -3.99 0.99 24.59
CA PHE A 55 -3.95 2.44 24.40
C PHE A 55 -5.16 3.13 25.02
N GLY A 56 -6.37 2.60 24.83
CA GLY A 56 -7.60 3.09 25.46
C GLY A 56 -7.55 3.10 26.99
N ILE A 57 -7.00 2.06 27.60
CA ILE A 57 -6.79 1.97 29.05
C ILE A 57 -5.75 2.99 29.50
N ILE A 58 -4.65 3.16 28.77
CA ILE A 58 -3.64 4.19 29.06
C ILE A 58 -4.25 5.60 28.98
N THR A 59 -5.13 5.88 28.00
CA THR A 59 -5.86 7.15 27.94
C THR A 59 -6.82 7.32 29.11
N VAL A 60 -7.57 6.29 29.50
CA VAL A 60 -8.49 6.35 30.65
C VAL A 60 -7.76 6.52 31.98
N VAL A 61 -6.62 5.84 32.16
CA VAL A 61 -5.75 6.01 33.34
C VAL A 61 -5.10 7.40 33.34
N GLY A 62 -4.67 7.90 32.18
CA GLY A 62 -4.22 9.28 32.02
C GLY A 62 -5.30 10.28 32.40
N ILE A 63 -6.54 10.07 31.95
CA ILE A 63 -7.73 10.85 32.33
C ILE A 63 -7.96 10.80 33.85
N LEU A 64 -7.88 9.63 34.49
CA LEU A 64 -8.12 9.47 35.94
C LEU A 64 -7.03 10.12 36.81
N ILE A 65 -5.76 10.05 36.39
CA ILE A 65 -4.64 10.72 37.08
C ILE A 65 -4.77 12.24 36.94
N ILE A 66 -5.21 12.73 35.78
CA ILE A 66 -5.47 14.15 35.52
C ILE A 66 -6.70 14.64 36.32
N PHE A 67 -7.73 13.82 36.51
CA PHE A 67 -8.92 14.14 37.30
C PHE A 67 -8.64 14.41 38.80
N HIS A 68 -7.49 13.98 39.32
CA HIS A 68 -7.16 14.13 40.74
C HIS A 68 -6.60 15.54 41.09
N VAL A 69 -6.29 16.40 40.11
CA VAL A 69 -5.67 17.71 40.34
C VAL A 69 -6.40 18.82 39.55
N ILE A 70 -6.92 19.81 40.27
CA ILE A 70 -7.89 20.86 39.86
C ILE A 70 -7.25 21.95 38.95
N ASP A 71 -7.92 22.39 37.86
CA ASP A 71 -8.31 23.80 37.51
C ASP A 71 -8.80 23.99 36.03
N THR A 72 -9.33 25.18 35.67
CA THR A 72 -9.89 25.59 34.35
C THR A 72 -8.99 25.31 33.13
N PHE A 73 -7.67 25.25 33.30
CA PHE A 73 -6.70 24.87 32.25
C PHE A 73 -6.84 23.40 31.81
N LEU A 74 -7.46 22.55 32.64
CA LEU A 74 -7.73 21.14 32.38
C LEU A 74 -8.80 20.95 31.30
N TYR A 75 -9.82 21.81 31.24
CA TYR A 75 -10.84 21.76 30.18
C TYR A 75 -10.24 22.04 28.79
N ILE A 76 -9.30 22.97 28.70
CA ILE A 76 -8.57 23.28 27.46
C ILE A 76 -7.68 22.08 27.05
N GLY A 77 -7.03 21.42 28.01
CA GLY A 77 -6.26 20.20 27.78
C GLY A 77 -7.11 19.02 27.29
N ILE A 78 -8.28 18.79 27.92
CA ILE A 78 -9.24 17.76 27.49
C ILE A 78 -9.73 18.03 26.08
N ILE A 79 -10.08 19.27 25.75
CA ILE A 79 -10.54 19.65 24.41
C ILE A 79 -9.43 19.39 23.38
N LEU A 80 -8.18 19.74 23.67
CA LEU A 80 -7.04 19.47 22.78
C LEU A 80 -6.76 17.99 22.58
N VAL A 81 -6.89 17.17 23.64
CA VAL A 81 -6.68 15.71 23.55
C VAL A 81 -7.82 15.02 22.81
N ILE A 82 -9.08 15.44 23.02
CA ILE A 82 -10.25 14.91 22.30
C ILE A 82 -10.19 15.30 20.82
N ILE A 83 -9.84 16.54 20.51
CA ILE A 83 -9.68 17.02 19.13
C ILE A 83 -8.48 16.32 18.47
N GLY A 84 -7.34 16.25 19.14
CA GLY A 84 -6.14 15.57 18.64
C GLY A 84 -6.36 14.07 18.42
N GLY A 85 -6.97 13.39 19.39
CA GLY A 85 -7.35 11.97 19.30
C GLY A 85 -8.42 11.71 18.25
N GLY A 86 -9.38 12.63 18.06
CA GLY A 86 -10.38 12.56 17.01
C GLY A 86 -9.78 12.74 15.61
N ILE A 87 -8.86 13.69 15.43
CA ILE A 87 -8.14 13.91 14.17
C ILE A 87 -7.19 12.75 13.87
N PHE A 88 -6.50 12.22 14.88
CA PHE A 88 -5.63 11.05 14.74
C PHE A 88 -6.44 9.80 14.40
N GLY A 89 -7.53 9.55 15.12
CA GLY A 89 -8.45 8.44 14.87
C GLY A 89 -9.13 8.52 13.50
N ALA A 90 -9.49 9.72 13.03
CA ALA A 90 -10.03 9.94 11.68
C ALA A 90 -8.97 9.84 10.58
N SER A 91 -7.71 10.23 10.85
CA SER A 91 -6.59 9.97 9.93
C SER A 91 -6.26 8.48 9.81
N PHE A 92 -6.52 7.71 10.86
CA PHE A 92 -6.24 6.28 10.93
C PHE A 92 -7.47 5.39 10.69
N SER A 93 -8.68 5.93 10.53
CA SER A 93 -9.87 5.11 10.28
C SER A 93 -9.85 4.54 8.85
N ASP A 94 -9.34 3.30 8.83
CA ASP A 94 -9.35 2.16 7.90
C ASP A 94 -10.15 2.19 6.57
N THR A 95 -11.00 3.15 6.24
CA THR A 95 -11.84 3.07 5.03
C THR A 95 -11.07 3.32 3.72
N LYS A 96 -9.78 3.70 3.79
CA LYS A 96 -8.96 4.01 2.59
C LYS A 96 -7.63 3.26 2.49
N GLN A 97 -7.23 2.47 3.48
CA GLN A 97 -6.03 1.64 3.41
C GLN A 97 -6.27 0.39 2.55
N SER A 98 -7.52 -0.12 2.56
CA SER A 98 -7.97 -1.23 1.71
C SER A 98 -7.84 -0.96 0.22
N LYS A 99 -7.96 0.29 -0.24
CA LYS A 99 -7.76 0.64 -1.66
C LYS A 99 -6.31 0.41 -2.10
N PHE A 100 -5.36 0.77 -1.24
CA PHE A 100 -3.93 0.58 -1.51
C PHE A 100 -3.59 -0.90 -1.62
N ASP A 101 -4.06 -1.72 -0.68
CA ASP A 101 -3.85 -3.17 -0.72
C ASP A 101 -4.58 -3.84 -1.89
N THR A 102 -5.75 -3.33 -2.26
CA THR A 102 -6.53 -3.85 -3.39
C THR A 102 -5.86 -3.50 -4.72
N GLU A 103 -5.33 -2.28 -4.87
CA GLU A 103 -4.59 -1.83 -6.06
C GLU A 103 -3.25 -2.58 -6.20
N ILE A 104 -2.50 -2.77 -5.10
CA ILE A 104 -1.27 -3.59 -5.09
C ILE A 104 -1.57 -5.04 -5.51
N ARG A 105 -2.64 -5.64 -4.98
CA ARG A 105 -3.07 -7.00 -5.38
C ARG A 105 -3.54 -7.06 -6.83
N ALA A 106 -4.20 -6.01 -7.33
CA ALA A 106 -4.64 -5.93 -8.71
C ALA A 106 -3.43 -5.91 -9.67
N LEU A 107 -2.38 -5.16 -9.33
CA LEU A 107 -1.09 -5.16 -10.04
C LEU A 107 -0.45 -6.56 -10.06
N GLU A 108 -0.39 -7.23 -8.91
CA GLU A 108 0.16 -8.58 -8.78
C GLU A 108 -0.62 -9.62 -9.60
N LEU A 109 -1.97 -9.56 -9.57
CA LEU A 109 -2.85 -10.44 -10.33
C LEU A 109 -2.73 -10.19 -11.85
N GLN A 110 -2.60 -8.94 -12.29
CA GLN A 110 -2.37 -8.62 -13.70
C GLN A 110 -1.06 -9.23 -14.18
N LYS A 111 0.02 -9.11 -13.39
CA LYS A 111 1.32 -9.71 -13.68
C LYS A 111 1.22 -11.24 -13.82
N GLN A 112 0.61 -11.93 -12.86
CA GLN A 112 0.44 -13.39 -12.89
C GLN A 112 -0.41 -13.87 -14.08
N ARG A 113 -1.47 -13.14 -14.45
CA ARG A 113 -2.30 -13.48 -15.62
C ARG A 113 -1.52 -13.44 -16.93
N LEU A 114 -0.49 -12.58 -17.03
CA LEU A 114 0.36 -12.49 -18.22
C LEU A 114 1.42 -13.58 -18.26
N GLU A 115 2.04 -13.90 -17.12
CA GLU A 115 2.93 -15.06 -17.01
C GLU A 115 2.20 -16.34 -17.47
N LYS A 116 0.92 -16.50 -17.11
CA LYS A 116 0.07 -17.61 -17.58
C LYS A 116 -0.37 -17.50 -19.05
N LYS A 117 -0.64 -16.31 -19.57
CA LYS A 117 -1.08 -16.10 -20.97
C LYS A 117 0.10 -16.22 -21.97
N SER A 118 1.33 -16.08 -21.48
CA SER A 118 2.58 -16.20 -22.23
C SER A 118 2.86 -17.62 -22.75
N THR A 119 2.20 -18.65 -22.21
CA THR A 119 2.39 -20.04 -22.65
C THR A 119 1.72 -20.36 -24.00
N ASN A 120 1.00 -19.39 -24.62
CA ASN A 120 0.19 -19.62 -25.82
C ASN A 120 0.64 -18.73 -27.01
N ASN A 121 1.75 -19.12 -27.65
CA ASN A 121 2.18 -18.94 -29.05
C ASN A 121 1.66 -17.73 -29.89
N ASN A 122 1.76 -16.49 -29.41
CA ASN A 122 1.64 -15.29 -30.26
C ASN A 122 2.60 -14.17 -29.80
N THR A 123 3.82 -14.18 -30.34
CA THR A 123 4.98 -13.38 -29.87
C THR A 123 4.84 -11.87 -30.11
N SER A 124 4.15 -11.43 -31.16
CA SER A 124 3.95 -10.01 -31.47
C SER A 124 2.93 -9.37 -30.50
N ARG A 125 1.75 -9.97 -30.33
CA ARG A 125 0.77 -9.51 -29.33
C ARG A 125 1.31 -9.59 -27.90
N TYR A 126 2.27 -10.46 -27.63
CA TYR A 126 2.93 -10.58 -26.33
C TYR A 126 3.78 -9.36 -25.98
N PHE A 127 4.60 -8.85 -26.90
CA PHE A 127 5.45 -7.69 -26.66
C PHE A 127 4.61 -6.44 -26.36
N ASP A 128 3.59 -6.16 -27.19
CA ASP A 128 2.69 -5.01 -26.98
C ASP A 128 1.93 -5.09 -25.65
N SER A 129 1.48 -6.30 -25.28
CA SER A 129 0.85 -6.54 -23.98
C SER A 129 1.83 -6.30 -22.83
N LEU A 130 3.05 -6.82 -22.91
CA LEU A 130 4.04 -6.63 -21.87
C LEU A 130 4.40 -5.15 -21.69
N VAL A 131 4.65 -4.41 -22.77
CA VAL A 131 5.02 -3.01 -22.69
C VAL A 131 3.87 -2.17 -22.14
N SER A 132 2.64 -2.36 -22.63
CA SER A 132 1.47 -1.63 -22.13
C SER A 132 1.16 -1.92 -20.66
N ILE A 133 1.36 -3.16 -20.19
CA ILE A 133 1.19 -3.48 -18.77
C ILE A 133 2.31 -2.93 -17.91
N ASN A 134 3.58 -3.03 -18.33
CA ASN A 134 4.67 -2.43 -17.54
C ASN A 134 4.52 -0.91 -17.43
N LEU A 135 4.07 -0.26 -18.51
CA LEU A 135 3.75 1.16 -18.50
C LEU A 135 2.61 1.46 -17.51
N ARG A 136 1.50 0.74 -17.59
CA ARG A 136 0.38 0.89 -16.64
C ARG A 136 0.81 0.64 -15.19
N ASN A 137 1.63 -0.38 -14.94
CA ASN A 137 2.15 -0.67 -13.61
C ASN A 137 2.99 0.49 -13.07
N LEU A 138 3.80 1.12 -13.92
CA LEU A 138 4.60 2.27 -13.54
C LEU A 138 3.73 3.51 -13.23
N GLU A 139 2.69 3.74 -14.03
CA GLU A 139 1.68 4.80 -13.80
C GLU A 139 0.91 4.58 -12.49
N GLU A 140 0.38 3.37 -12.27
CA GLU A 140 -0.34 3.01 -11.05
C GLU A 140 0.56 3.14 -9.81
N TYR A 141 1.82 2.69 -9.89
CA TYR A 141 2.77 2.85 -8.79
C TYR A 141 3.08 4.33 -8.50
N TYR A 142 3.25 5.15 -9.54
CA TYR A 142 3.43 6.59 -9.40
C TYR A 142 2.23 7.24 -8.67
N ASP A 143 1.00 6.92 -9.08
CA ASP A 143 -0.20 7.50 -8.46
C ASP A 143 -0.41 7.03 -7.02
N LEU A 144 -0.11 5.75 -6.74
CA LEU A 144 -0.11 5.18 -5.39
C LEU A 144 0.87 5.94 -4.47
N VAL A 145 2.13 6.07 -4.88
CA VAL A 145 3.16 6.78 -4.11
C VAL A 145 2.78 8.24 -3.90
N LYS A 146 2.26 8.90 -4.93
CA LYS A 146 1.77 10.29 -4.86
C LYS A 146 0.64 10.46 -3.84
N LEU A 147 -0.34 9.55 -3.84
CA LEU A 147 -1.48 9.59 -2.91
C LEU A 147 -1.02 9.33 -1.47
N SER A 148 -0.17 8.33 -1.25
CA SER A 148 0.42 8.01 0.06
C SER A 148 1.24 9.17 0.61
N ASN A 149 2.04 9.80 -0.25
CA ASN A 149 2.94 10.88 0.15
C ASN A 149 2.18 12.16 0.53
N LYS A 150 1.08 12.49 -0.17
CA LYS A 150 0.19 13.61 0.23
C LYS A 150 -0.39 13.41 1.63
N LYS A 151 -0.82 12.19 1.96
CA LYS A 151 -1.35 11.89 3.30
C LYS A 151 -0.28 12.03 4.36
N SER A 152 0.92 11.50 4.09
CA SER A 152 2.07 11.60 4.99
C SER A 152 2.45 13.06 5.25
N PHE A 153 2.41 13.92 4.22
CA PHE A 153 2.61 15.36 4.36
C PHE A 153 1.58 16.00 5.30
N TYR A 154 0.28 15.77 5.07
CA TYR A 154 -0.77 16.33 5.93
C TYR A 154 -0.69 15.81 7.37
N SER A 155 -0.37 14.53 7.56
CA SER A 155 -0.16 13.95 8.89
C SER A 155 1.03 14.61 9.61
N SER A 156 2.16 14.81 8.93
CA SER A 156 3.33 15.50 9.47
C SER A 156 2.99 16.94 9.87
N LEU A 157 2.27 17.65 9.01
CA LEU A 157 1.86 19.04 9.22
C LEU A 157 0.97 19.18 10.46
N VAL A 158 -0.03 18.31 10.61
CA VAL A 158 -0.89 18.30 11.80
C VAL A 158 -0.08 17.99 13.05
N MET A 159 0.84 17.02 12.96
CA MET A 159 1.67 16.63 14.10
C MET A 159 2.62 17.75 14.57
N SER A 160 3.24 18.47 13.63
CA SER A 160 4.08 19.65 13.95
C SER A 160 3.23 20.78 14.55
N PHE A 161 2.02 20.99 14.05
CA PHE A 161 1.14 21.99 14.65
C PHE A 161 0.81 21.68 16.12
N PHE A 162 0.53 20.41 16.44
CA PHE A 162 0.32 19.98 17.82
C PHE A 162 1.59 20.04 18.68
N GLY A 163 2.76 19.66 18.14
CA GLY A 163 4.04 19.75 18.86
C GLY A 163 4.34 21.17 19.31
N ILE A 164 4.26 22.14 18.38
CA ILE A 164 4.40 23.57 18.66
C ILE A 164 3.36 24.05 19.69
N LEU A 165 2.09 23.63 19.58
CA LEU A 165 1.05 24.01 20.54
C LEU A 165 1.34 23.49 21.96
N ILE A 166 1.80 22.24 22.09
CA ILE A 166 2.17 21.65 23.38
C ILE A 166 3.33 22.43 24.01
N ILE A 167 4.39 22.70 23.23
CA ILE A 167 5.55 23.46 23.71
C ILE A 167 5.13 24.87 24.15
N SER A 168 4.37 25.58 23.32
CA SER A 168 3.93 26.94 23.57
C SER A 168 2.99 27.02 24.78
N GLY A 169 2.07 26.06 24.90
CA GLY A 169 1.17 25.94 26.04
C GLY A 169 1.92 25.67 27.34
N ALA A 170 2.88 24.73 27.32
CA ALA A 170 3.71 24.41 28.48
C ALA A 170 4.52 25.62 28.97
N LEU A 171 5.15 26.35 28.05
CA LEU A 171 5.91 27.57 28.37
C LEU A 171 5.02 28.67 28.93
N THR A 172 3.82 28.85 28.37
CA THR A 172 2.84 29.84 28.85
C THR A 172 2.40 29.52 30.28
N VAL A 173 2.03 28.27 30.57
CA VAL A 173 1.64 27.86 31.94
C VAL A 173 2.79 28.06 32.93
N SER A 174 4.02 27.69 32.56
CA SER A 174 5.18 27.90 33.41
C SER A 174 5.49 29.36 33.71
N TYR A 175 5.12 30.28 32.80
CA TYR A 175 5.33 31.70 32.99
C TYR A 175 4.34 32.29 34.00
N PHE A 176 3.08 31.85 33.97
CA PHE A 176 2.03 32.36 34.87
C PHE A 176 1.98 31.63 36.23
N SER A 177 2.40 30.37 36.29
CA SER A 177 2.30 29.54 37.50
C SER A 177 3.63 28.85 37.78
N SER A 178 4.32 29.30 38.83
CA SER A 178 5.62 28.76 39.22
C SER A 178 5.56 27.38 39.89
N GLU A 179 4.38 26.95 40.34
CA GLU A 179 4.13 25.64 40.95
C GLU A 179 4.25 24.47 39.96
N PHE A 180 4.05 24.72 38.66
CA PHE A 180 4.01 23.65 37.64
C PHE A 180 5.32 23.49 36.87
N LYS A 181 6.42 24.12 37.30
CA LYS A 181 7.71 24.11 36.57
C LYS A 181 8.22 22.70 36.28
N ASP A 182 8.14 21.78 37.24
CA ASP A 182 8.63 20.40 37.07
C ASP A 182 7.83 19.65 36.01
N ILE A 183 6.51 19.87 35.96
CA ILE A 183 5.61 19.27 34.96
C ILE A 183 5.87 19.90 33.58
N THR A 184 6.14 21.20 33.51
CA THR A 184 6.46 21.89 32.26
C THR A 184 7.65 21.25 31.54
N TYR A 185 8.74 20.91 32.25
CA TYR A 185 9.90 20.30 31.60
C TYR A 185 9.55 18.99 30.89
N ILE A 186 8.71 18.16 31.50
CA ILE A 186 8.27 16.88 30.93
C ILE A 186 7.39 17.12 29.69
N VAL A 187 6.43 18.06 29.79
CA VAL A 187 5.51 18.37 28.68
C VAL A 187 6.24 19.01 27.50
N THR A 188 7.18 19.93 27.76
CA THR A 188 8.03 20.54 26.72
C THR A 188 8.92 19.49 26.07
N ALA A 189 9.52 18.57 26.83
CA ALA A 189 10.30 17.46 26.27
C ALA A 189 9.45 16.56 25.38
N ALA A 190 8.22 16.25 25.78
CA ALA A 190 7.27 15.49 24.96
C ALA A 190 6.92 16.24 23.66
N GLY A 191 6.68 17.55 23.72
CA GLY A 191 6.43 18.37 22.53
C GLY A 191 7.63 18.41 21.56
N ILE A 192 8.86 18.46 22.08
CA ILE A 192 10.08 18.38 21.26
C ILE A 192 10.17 17.02 20.55
N LEU A 193 9.87 15.92 21.25
CA LEU A 193 9.85 14.58 20.63
C LEU A 193 8.82 14.51 19.50
N VAL A 194 7.66 15.13 19.67
CA VAL A 194 6.63 15.25 18.62
C VAL A 194 7.15 16.01 17.39
N GLU A 195 7.87 17.12 17.58
CA GLU A 195 8.52 17.86 16.48
C GLU A 195 9.57 17.03 15.77
N VAL A 196 10.40 16.27 16.50
CA VAL A 196 11.40 15.38 15.89
C VAL A 196 10.73 14.34 14.99
N ILE A 197 9.63 13.73 15.46
CA ILE A 197 8.86 12.75 14.68
C ILE A 197 8.27 13.42 13.44
N SER A 198 7.69 14.62 13.56
CA SER A 198 7.17 15.35 12.41
C SER A 198 8.26 15.71 11.39
N GLY A 199 9.42 16.17 11.87
CA GLY A 199 10.58 16.45 11.02
C GLY A 199 11.06 15.23 10.23
N LEU A 200 11.10 14.05 10.86
CA LEU A 200 11.42 12.79 10.18
C LEU A 200 10.39 12.45 9.10
N MET A 201 9.10 12.69 9.36
CA MET A 201 8.05 12.46 8.36
C MET A 201 8.13 13.46 7.19
N PHE A 202 8.46 14.73 7.45
CA PHE A 202 8.75 15.70 6.40
C PHE A 202 9.98 15.31 5.57
N PHE A 203 11.03 14.79 6.20
CA PHE A 203 12.20 14.28 5.50
C PHE A 203 11.83 13.10 4.58
N LEU A 204 11.02 12.17 5.07
CA LEU A 204 10.52 11.04 4.28
C LEU A 204 9.67 11.53 3.10
N TYR A 205 8.83 12.54 3.31
CA TYR A 205 8.07 13.19 2.25
C TYR A 205 8.99 13.75 1.16
N SER A 206 10.02 14.51 1.53
CA SER A 206 10.98 15.09 0.58
C SER A 206 11.70 14.01 -0.23
N ARG A 207 12.14 12.92 0.41
CA ARG A 207 12.76 11.78 -0.27
C ARG A 207 11.79 11.11 -1.25
N THR A 208 10.53 10.94 -0.85
CA THR A 208 9.50 10.33 -1.69
C THR A 208 9.14 11.20 -2.89
N VAL A 209 9.11 12.53 -2.75
CA VAL A 209 8.92 13.45 -3.90
C VAL A 209 10.05 13.29 -4.92
N LEU A 210 11.30 13.17 -4.46
CA LEU A 210 12.43 12.92 -5.36
C LEU A 210 12.30 11.58 -6.10
N GLN A 211 11.85 10.54 -5.41
CA GLN A 211 11.58 9.24 -6.04
C GLN A 211 10.44 9.33 -7.06
N LEU A 212 9.39 10.09 -6.75
CA LEU A 212 8.25 10.31 -7.63
C LEU A 212 8.68 11.04 -8.92
N LYS A 213 9.63 11.98 -8.83
CA LYS A 213 10.27 12.59 -10.00
C LYS A 213 10.97 11.54 -10.86
N SER A 214 11.76 10.64 -10.27
CA SER A 214 12.44 9.58 -11.01
C SER A 214 11.47 8.66 -11.75
N TYR A 215 10.31 8.34 -11.15
CA TYR A 215 9.27 7.56 -11.82
C TYR A 215 8.62 8.33 -12.97
N HIS A 216 8.36 9.62 -12.78
CA HIS A 216 7.85 10.47 -13.85
C HIS A 216 8.82 10.57 -15.03
N ASP A 217 10.11 10.76 -14.76
CA ASP A 217 11.16 10.80 -15.79
C ASP A 217 11.21 9.45 -16.55
N SER A 218 11.15 8.33 -15.82
CA SER A 218 11.10 6.98 -16.43
C SER A 218 9.85 6.79 -17.31
N LEU A 219 8.71 7.35 -16.90
CA LEU A 219 7.47 7.28 -17.66
C LEU A 219 7.59 8.06 -18.98
N ILE A 220 8.15 9.27 -18.95
CA ILE A 220 8.43 10.08 -20.13
C ILE A 220 9.36 9.33 -21.10
N ASP A 221 10.40 8.68 -20.58
CA ASP A 221 11.32 7.90 -21.39
C ASP A 221 10.62 6.75 -22.14
N VAL A 222 9.75 5.99 -21.47
CA VAL A 222 8.98 4.93 -22.11
C VAL A 222 8.01 5.50 -23.16
N GLN A 223 7.34 6.62 -22.86
CA GLN A 223 6.45 7.29 -23.82
C GLN A 223 7.20 7.78 -25.06
N ASN A 224 8.39 8.35 -24.90
CA ASN A 224 9.22 8.79 -26.02
C ASN A 224 9.65 7.62 -26.91
N VAL A 225 9.99 6.46 -26.31
CA VAL A 225 10.30 5.24 -27.06
C VAL A 225 9.09 4.73 -27.84
N LEU A 226 7.90 4.70 -27.21
CA LEU A 226 6.67 4.27 -27.85
C LEU A 226 6.25 5.19 -29.01
N LEU A 227 6.37 6.51 -28.83
CA LEU A 227 6.14 7.48 -29.90
C LEU A 227 7.14 7.30 -31.04
N SER A 228 8.40 7.01 -30.74
CA SER A 228 9.42 6.73 -31.76
C SER A 228 9.06 5.49 -32.58
N PHE A 229 8.62 4.40 -31.94
CA PHE A 229 8.12 3.21 -32.66
C PHE A 229 6.92 3.53 -33.55
N LYS A 230 5.95 4.30 -33.03
CA LYS A 230 4.78 4.69 -33.81
C LYS A 230 5.14 5.55 -35.03
N LEU A 231 6.06 6.49 -34.90
CA LEU A 231 6.54 7.32 -36.02
C LEU A 231 7.25 6.48 -37.10
N ILE A 232 8.01 5.46 -36.68
CA ILE A 232 8.66 4.53 -37.61
C ILE A 232 7.62 3.67 -38.34
N GLU A 233 6.60 3.20 -37.63
CA GLU A 233 5.50 2.41 -38.23
C GLU A 233 4.67 3.23 -39.22
N ASP A 234 4.39 4.50 -38.90
CA ASP A 234 3.66 5.44 -39.76
C ASP A 234 4.48 5.91 -41.00
N THR A 235 5.79 5.60 -41.06
CA THR A 235 6.66 5.94 -42.18
C THR A 235 6.41 5.01 -43.37
N LYS A 236 5.90 5.57 -44.48
CA LYS A 236 5.49 4.83 -45.69
C LYS A 236 6.66 4.37 -46.57
N ASP A 237 7.79 5.07 -46.53
CA ASP A 237 8.99 4.73 -47.30
C ASP A 237 9.82 3.69 -46.54
N GLU A 238 9.93 2.50 -47.12
CA GLU A 238 10.65 1.35 -46.55
C GLU A 238 12.13 1.65 -46.31
N GLN A 239 12.79 2.41 -47.20
CA GLN A 239 14.20 2.75 -47.06
C GLN A 239 14.41 3.75 -45.92
N MET A 240 13.56 4.78 -45.86
CA MET A 240 13.57 5.76 -44.78
C MET A 240 13.24 5.12 -43.42
N ARG A 241 12.29 4.19 -43.39
CA ARG A 241 11.90 3.44 -42.18
C ARG A 241 13.07 2.64 -41.61
N SER A 242 13.82 1.94 -42.46
CA SER A 242 14.99 1.16 -42.05
C SER A 242 16.11 2.06 -41.48
N GLU A 243 16.34 3.21 -42.12
CA GLU A 243 17.34 4.18 -41.66
C GLU A 243 16.98 4.80 -40.30
N VAL A 244 15.73 5.24 -40.12
CA VAL A 244 15.26 5.81 -38.84
C VAL A 244 15.27 4.77 -37.72
N MET A 245 14.88 3.52 -38.00
CA MET A 245 14.96 2.41 -37.04
C MET A 245 16.41 2.17 -36.58
N LYS A 246 17.37 2.18 -37.51
CA LYS A 246 18.79 2.04 -37.19
C LYS A 246 19.26 3.17 -36.26
N GLN A 247 18.93 4.42 -36.58
CA GLN A 247 19.28 5.57 -35.74
C GLN A 247 18.64 5.49 -34.35
N MET A 248 17.40 5.00 -34.23
CA MET A 248 16.74 4.79 -32.94
C MET A 248 17.50 3.76 -32.09
N ILE A 249 17.86 2.61 -32.65
CA ILE A 249 18.59 1.56 -31.94
C ILE A 249 19.98 2.07 -31.50
N GLU A 250 20.69 2.78 -32.36
CA GLU A 250 22.00 3.38 -32.03
C GLU A 250 21.90 4.38 -30.86
N ASN A 251 20.87 5.22 -30.86
CA ASN A 251 20.63 6.19 -29.79
C ASN A 251 20.21 5.51 -28.47
N LEU A 252 19.43 4.43 -28.51
CA LEU A 252 19.05 3.67 -27.32
C LEU A 252 20.24 2.95 -26.68
N ILE A 253 21.15 2.39 -27.49
CA ILE A 253 22.36 1.72 -26.99
C ILE A 253 23.34 2.73 -26.38
N LYS A 254 23.48 3.93 -26.95
CA LYS A 254 24.36 5.00 -26.45
C LYS A 254 23.88 5.65 -25.14
N ARG A 255 22.62 5.45 -24.75
CA ARG A 255 22.01 6.10 -23.57
C ARG A 255 22.31 5.39 -22.24
N LYS A 256 23.10 4.31 -22.26
CA LYS A 256 23.66 3.65 -21.07
C LYS A 256 24.90 4.36 -20.56
#